data_AF-A0A7S1D2F2-F1
#
_entry.id   AF-A0A7S1D2F2-F1
#
_cell.length_a   1.000
_cell.length_b   1.000
_cell.length_c   1.000
_cell.angle_alpha   90.00
_cell.angle_beta   90.00
_cell.angle_gamma   90.00
#
_symmetry.space_group_name_H-M   'P 1'
#
loop_
_entity.id
_entity.type
_entity.pdbx_description
1 polymer ?
#
loop_
_entity_poly.entity_id
_entity_poly.type
_entity_poly.pdbx_seq_one_letter_code
_entity_poly.pdbx_strand_id
1 'polypeptide(L)'
;MTGTIRYTCIGVVEKKYTTMPAWWSNPSTKHAYVLAWVSVIITIIAAAAGIAVYEVTGSALILCYGLENMVDFLSSVVVLWRFFCPDLSPEVEAKLMAREKRASISISVILGLLGVGIITTAVDDFTKGMEDFSQLSALLGISLSSILVFGLLSLVKFHYSILLKSASLHKDGICSLIGTILSIALFINTLIIRRVPEAWWIDPAVALGCGVASLAIGVHALFYASCVQKIPICSYRWWMFSQGDGTDEINGRELDEKDVAVTKVNPPVDTVANETSEVV
;
A
#
# COMPACT_ATOMS: atom_id res chain seq x y z
N MET A 1 41.92 23.02 61.38
CA MET A 1 40.66 22.35 61.00
C MET A 1 40.13 23.04 59.74
N THR A 2 40.29 22.40 58.58
CA THR A 2 39.53 22.71 57.36
C THR A 2 39.69 21.50 56.44
N GLY A 3 38.66 20.65 56.44
CA GLY A 3 38.65 19.38 55.72
C GLY A 3 38.36 19.60 54.24
N THR A 4 39.18 19.00 53.38
CA THR A 4 38.97 18.94 51.93
C THR A 4 38.02 17.78 51.62
N ILE A 5 36.78 18.09 51.25
CA ILE A 5 35.79 17.11 50.81
C ILE A 5 36.20 16.61 49.41
N ARG A 6 36.53 15.32 49.29
CA ARG A 6 36.69 14.62 48.01
C ARG A 6 35.31 14.27 47.47
N TYR A 7 34.95 14.80 46.31
CA TYR A 7 33.80 14.33 45.55
C TYR A 7 34.19 13.06 44.81
N THR A 8 33.68 11.92 45.28
CA THR A 8 33.76 10.63 44.58
C THR A 8 32.80 10.67 43.40
N CYS A 9 33.32 10.57 42.18
CA CYS A 9 32.49 10.41 40.98
C CYS A 9 31.62 9.16 41.12
N ILE A 10 30.31 9.36 41.23
CA ILE A 10 29.30 8.31 41.15
C ILE A 10 29.35 7.76 39.72
N GLY A 11 29.62 6.45 39.60
CA GLY A 11 29.69 5.76 38.33
C GLY A 11 28.42 5.98 37.51
N VAL A 12 28.59 6.49 36.30
CA VAL A 12 27.55 6.46 35.27
C VAL A 12 27.26 5.00 34.98
N VAL A 13 26.10 4.52 35.42
CA VAL A 13 25.57 3.23 35.03
C VAL A 13 25.34 3.30 33.52
N GLU A 14 26.26 2.72 32.74
CA GLU A 14 26.00 2.46 31.32
C GLU A 14 24.73 1.60 31.24
N LYS A 15 23.62 2.21 30.82
CA LYS A 15 22.46 1.45 30.37
C LYS A 15 22.96 0.59 29.21
N LYS A 16 23.04 -0.72 29.41
CA LYS A 16 23.07 -1.70 28.33
C LYS A 16 21.79 -1.49 27.52
N TYR A 17 21.86 -0.65 26.50
CA TYR A 17 20.91 -0.72 25.40
C TYR A 17 21.10 -2.13 24.84
N THR A 18 20.11 -3.00 25.04
CA THR A 18 20.00 -4.23 24.28
C THR A 18 20.10 -3.81 22.82
N THR A 19 21.24 -4.10 22.20
CA THR A 19 21.46 -3.79 20.78
C THR A 19 20.39 -4.54 20.01
N MET A 20 19.35 -3.83 19.59
CA MET A 20 18.31 -4.42 18.76
C MET A 20 18.99 -5.04 17.53
N PRO A 21 18.48 -6.17 17.03
CA PRO A 21 19.15 -6.90 15.95
C PRO A 21 19.39 -5.98 14.74
N ALA A 22 20.46 -6.26 13.99
CA ALA A 22 20.95 -5.35 12.96
C ALA A 22 19.89 -4.98 11.90
N TRP A 23 18.99 -5.92 11.57
CA TRP A 23 17.87 -5.71 10.65
C TRP A 23 16.83 -4.69 11.15
N TRP A 24 16.80 -4.38 12.45
CA TRP A 24 15.94 -3.35 13.04
C TRP A 24 16.69 -2.03 13.26
N SER A 25 17.94 -2.08 13.73
CA SER A 25 18.70 -0.86 14.07
C SER A 25 19.25 -0.12 12.85
N ASN A 26 19.71 -0.84 11.82
CA ASN A 26 20.26 -0.27 10.58
C ASN A 26 19.87 -1.15 9.39
N PRO A 27 18.60 -1.09 8.94
CA PRO A 27 18.15 -1.85 7.78
C PRO A 27 18.87 -1.38 6.53
N SER A 28 19.26 -2.34 5.69
CA SER A 28 19.87 -2.10 4.39
C SER A 28 18.88 -2.35 3.26
N THR A 29 19.23 -1.92 2.05
CA THR A 29 18.42 -2.18 0.83
C THR A 29 18.10 -3.67 0.63
N LYS A 30 19.02 -4.57 1.01
CA LYS A 30 18.79 -6.02 0.98
C LYS A 30 17.67 -6.45 1.92
N HIS A 31 17.57 -5.85 3.11
CA HIS A 31 16.50 -6.15 4.05
C HIS A 31 15.15 -5.67 3.52
N ALA A 32 15.09 -4.49 2.90
CA ALA A 32 13.88 -4.00 2.26
C ALA A 32 13.46 -4.87 1.05
N TYR A 33 14.43 -5.37 0.27
CA TYR A 33 14.17 -6.31 -0.82
C TYR A 33 13.58 -7.64 -0.32
N VAL A 34 14.14 -8.21 0.76
CA VAL A 34 13.59 -9.42 1.39
C VAL A 34 12.20 -9.16 1.96
N LEU A 35 11.99 -8.02 2.63
CA LEU A 35 10.68 -7.62 3.16
C LEU A 35 9.64 -7.52 2.04
N ALA A 36 9.99 -6.93 0.90
CA ALA A 36 9.11 -6.81 -0.25
C ALA A 36 8.71 -8.18 -0.81
N TRP A 37 9.64 -9.13 -0.94
CA TRP A 37 9.32 -10.50 -1.33
C TRP A 37 8.38 -11.20 -0.36
N VAL A 38 8.65 -11.06 0.95
CA VAL A 38 7.78 -11.63 2.00
C VAL A 38 6.38 -11.04 1.89
N SER A 39 6.27 -9.72 1.74
CA SER A 39 5.00 -9.02 1.56
C SER A 39 4.25 -9.49 0.32
N VAL A 40 4.93 -9.62 -0.82
CA VAL A 40 4.36 -10.14 -2.08
C VAL A 40 3.75 -11.52 -1.89
N ILE A 41 4.47 -12.44 -1.23
CA ILE A 41 3.98 -13.82 -1.02
C ILE A 41 2.77 -13.84 -0.07
N ILE A 42 2.81 -13.06 1.01
CA ILE A 42 1.73 -13.01 1.98
C ILE A 42 0.46 -12.41 1.35
N THR A 43 0.59 -11.27 0.68
CA THR A 43 -0.53 -10.53 0.09
C THR A 43 -1.19 -11.29 -1.05
N ILE A 44 -0.42 -12.00 -1.90
CA ILE A 44 -1.02 -12.83 -2.96
C ILE A 44 -1.78 -14.04 -2.39
N ILE A 45 -1.27 -14.67 -1.32
CA ILE A 45 -1.97 -15.77 -0.64
C ILE A 45 -3.27 -15.24 -0.01
N ALA A 46 -3.21 -14.09 0.66
CA ALA A 46 -4.38 -13.46 1.28
C ALA A 46 -5.43 -13.03 0.24
N ALA A 47 -5.00 -12.46 -0.88
CA ALA A 47 -5.89 -12.09 -1.98
C ALA A 47 -6.60 -13.32 -2.56
N ALA A 48 -5.85 -14.40 -2.85
CA ALA A 48 -6.42 -15.64 -3.36
C ALA A 48 -7.38 -16.29 -2.35
N ALA A 49 -7.02 -16.31 -1.06
CA ALA A 49 -7.88 -16.82 -0.01
C ALA A 49 -9.17 -16.00 0.14
N GLY A 50 -9.08 -14.67 0.12
CA GLY A 50 -10.24 -13.78 0.18
C GLY A 50 -11.21 -14.02 -0.97
N ILE A 51 -10.70 -14.08 -2.21
CA ILE A 51 -11.53 -14.35 -3.40
C ILE A 51 -12.16 -15.74 -3.33
N ALA A 52 -11.40 -16.77 -2.94
CA ALA A 52 -11.93 -18.13 -2.84
C ALA A 52 -13.01 -18.27 -1.77
N VAL A 53 -12.85 -17.58 -0.63
CA VAL A 53 -13.86 -17.59 0.44
C VAL A 53 -15.09 -16.77 0.04
N TYR A 54 -14.93 -15.67 -0.70
CA TYR A 54 -16.04 -14.92 -1.25
C TYR A 54 -16.94 -15.77 -2.14
N GLU A 55 -16.39 -16.59 -3.04
CA GLU A 55 -17.17 -17.49 -3.91
C GLU A 55 -18.08 -18.46 -3.14
N VAL A 56 -17.70 -18.81 -1.91
CA VAL A 56 -18.49 -19.72 -1.05
C VAL A 56 -19.45 -18.98 -0.13
N THR A 57 -19.07 -17.79 0.33
CA THR A 57 -19.82 -17.04 1.35
C THR A 57 -20.80 -16.03 0.76
N GLY A 58 -20.44 -15.39 -0.36
CA GLY A 58 -21.20 -14.29 -0.95
C GLY A 58 -20.90 -12.91 -0.35
N SER A 59 -20.15 -12.85 0.75
CA SER A 59 -19.96 -11.63 1.55
C SER A 59 -19.17 -10.55 0.82
N ALA A 60 -19.78 -9.38 0.70
CA ALA A 60 -19.14 -8.24 0.06
C ALA A 60 -17.88 -7.77 0.82
N LEU A 61 -17.85 -7.89 2.14
CA LEU A 61 -16.70 -7.47 2.95
C LEU A 61 -15.49 -8.40 2.74
N ILE A 62 -15.72 -9.70 2.54
CA ILE A 62 -14.66 -10.67 2.22
C ILE A 62 -14.07 -10.40 0.84
N LEU A 63 -14.92 -10.07 -0.14
CA LEU A 63 -14.43 -9.64 -1.46
C LEU A 63 -13.58 -8.37 -1.33
N CYS A 64 -14.05 -7.38 -0.56
CA CYS A 64 -13.30 -6.16 -0.28
C CYS A 64 -11.92 -6.48 0.32
N TYR A 65 -11.85 -7.42 1.28
CA TYR A 65 -10.58 -7.90 1.85
C TYR A 65 -9.67 -8.53 0.78
N GLY A 66 -10.20 -9.41 -0.08
CA GLY A 66 -9.41 -10.05 -1.13
C GLY A 66 -8.84 -9.04 -2.15
N LEU A 67 -9.65 -8.08 -2.55
CA LEU A 67 -9.27 -7.05 -3.53
C LEU A 67 -8.27 -6.03 -2.95
N GLU A 68 -8.40 -5.65 -1.68
CA GLU A 68 -7.40 -4.80 -1.00
C GLU A 68 -6.04 -5.48 -0.93
N ASN A 69 -6.01 -6.79 -0.64
CA ASN A 69 -4.76 -7.55 -0.66
C ASN A 69 -4.13 -7.64 -2.06
N MET A 70 -4.92 -7.56 -3.13
CA MET A 70 -4.38 -7.42 -4.49
C MET A 70 -3.70 -6.05 -4.69
N VAL A 71 -4.24 -4.98 -4.11
CA VAL A 71 -3.62 -3.65 -4.15
C VAL A 71 -2.32 -3.61 -3.35
N ASP A 72 -2.29 -4.19 -2.15
CA ASP A 72 -1.06 -4.32 -1.34
C ASP A 72 -0.01 -5.19 -2.05
N PHE A 73 -0.42 -6.28 -2.70
CA PHE A 73 0.46 -7.08 -3.57
C PHE A 73 1.11 -6.23 -4.67
N LEU A 74 0.32 -5.47 -5.43
CA LEU A 74 0.84 -4.62 -6.50
C LEU A 74 1.78 -3.55 -5.98
N SER A 75 1.46 -2.95 -4.82
CA SER A 75 2.33 -2.01 -4.13
C SER A 75 3.67 -2.65 -3.73
N SER A 76 3.63 -3.85 -3.17
CA SER A 76 4.82 -4.60 -2.76
C SER A 76 5.70 -4.98 -3.96
N VAL A 77 5.10 -5.26 -5.12
CA VAL A 77 5.83 -5.49 -6.38
C VAL A 77 6.57 -4.23 -6.85
N VAL A 78 5.97 -3.03 -6.71
CA VAL A 78 6.63 -1.76 -7.04
C VAL A 78 7.87 -1.55 -6.15
N VAL A 79 7.74 -1.82 -4.85
CA VAL A 79 8.87 -1.78 -3.91
C VAL A 79 9.95 -2.80 -4.27
N LEU A 80 9.54 -4.02 -4.60
CA LEU A 80 10.48 -5.09 -4.97
C LEU A 80 11.33 -4.69 -6.18
N TRP A 81 10.67 -4.11 -7.19
CA TRP A 81 11.34 -3.60 -8.38
C TRP A 81 12.29 -2.44 -8.04
N ARG A 82 11.89 -1.52 -7.14
CA ARG A 82 12.74 -0.41 -6.69
C ARG A 82 14.05 -0.86 -6.05
N PHE A 83 14.02 -1.89 -5.22
CA PHE A 83 15.21 -2.40 -4.52
C PHE A 83 16.00 -3.47 -5.31
N PHE A 84 15.52 -3.88 -6.48
CA PHE A 84 16.23 -4.84 -7.35
C PHE A 84 17.45 -4.22 -8.07
N CYS A 85 17.49 -2.90 -8.28
CA CYS A 85 18.58 -2.22 -9.00
C CYS A 85 19.34 -1.23 -8.09
N PRO A 86 20.45 -1.67 -7.44
CA PRO A 86 21.12 -0.89 -6.39
C PRO A 86 22.08 0.21 -6.87
N ASP A 87 22.52 0.22 -8.13
CA ASP A 87 23.47 1.21 -8.66
C ASP A 87 22.77 2.19 -9.60
N LEU A 88 22.35 3.32 -9.04
CA LEU A 88 21.57 4.32 -9.78
C LEU A 88 22.38 5.60 -9.94
N SER A 89 22.85 5.83 -11.17
CA SER A 89 23.28 7.17 -11.55
C SER A 89 22.09 8.14 -11.45
N PRO A 90 22.33 9.46 -11.30
CA PRO A 90 21.26 10.44 -11.18
C PRO A 90 20.23 10.38 -12.32
N GLU A 91 20.67 10.01 -13.53
CA GLU A 91 19.80 9.87 -14.69
C GLU A 91 18.85 8.66 -14.57
N VAL A 92 19.32 7.54 -14.03
CA VAL A 92 18.47 6.35 -13.84
C VAL A 92 17.46 6.58 -12.71
N GLU A 93 17.85 7.32 -11.67
CA GLU A 93 16.95 7.70 -10.58
C GLU A 93 15.74 8.50 -11.06
N ALA A 94 15.94 9.48 -11.94
CA ALA A 94 14.84 10.23 -12.56
C ALA A 94 13.91 9.33 -13.40
N LYS A 95 14.47 8.38 -14.15
CA LYS A 95 13.69 7.39 -14.93
C LYS A 95 12.87 6.47 -14.02
N LEU A 96 13.43 6.05 -12.89
CA LEU A 96 12.72 5.22 -11.92
C LEU A 96 11.54 5.97 -11.29
N MET A 97 11.73 7.22 -10.89
CA MET A 97 10.67 8.05 -10.31
C MET A 97 9.49 8.22 -11.29
N ALA A 98 9.76 8.40 -12.58
CA ALA A 98 8.72 8.45 -13.61
C ALA A 98 7.95 7.12 -13.75
N ARG A 99 8.65 5.98 -13.67
CA ARG A 99 8.04 4.64 -13.72
C ARG A 99 7.24 4.32 -12.46
N GLU A 100 7.74 4.67 -11.27
CA GLU A 100 6.99 4.55 -10.01
C GLU A 100 5.72 5.41 -10.04
N LYS A 101 5.80 6.62 -10.61
CA LYS A 101 4.63 7.48 -10.78
C LYS A 101 3.59 6.86 -11.70
N ARG A 102 4.01 6.25 -12.81
CA ARG A 102 3.12 5.50 -13.72
C ARG A 102 2.47 4.31 -13.01
N ALA A 103 3.25 3.49 -12.30
CA ALA A 103 2.74 2.36 -11.55
C ALA A 103 1.73 2.80 -10.48
N SER A 104 2.01 3.90 -9.78
CA SER A 104 1.08 4.50 -8.82
C SER A 104 -0.24 4.94 -9.49
N ILE A 105 -0.20 5.49 -10.70
CA ILE A 105 -1.41 5.85 -11.45
C ILE A 105 -2.18 4.60 -11.88
N SER A 106 -1.50 3.54 -12.33
CA SER A 106 -2.15 2.25 -12.62
C SER A 106 -2.89 1.70 -11.42
N ILE A 107 -2.25 1.72 -10.24
CA ILE A 107 -2.86 1.26 -8.99
C ILE A 107 -4.10 2.10 -8.66
N SER A 108 -4.08 3.42 -8.89
CA SER A 108 -5.27 4.27 -8.70
C SER A 108 -6.42 3.92 -9.65
N VAL A 109 -6.13 3.59 -10.92
CA VAL A 109 -7.15 3.09 -11.86
C VAL A 109 -7.75 1.78 -11.35
N ILE A 110 -6.90 0.84 -10.95
CA ILE A 110 -7.32 -0.46 -10.42
C ILE A 110 -8.18 -0.25 -9.17
N LEU A 111 -7.74 0.57 -8.21
CA LEU A 111 -8.50 0.89 -7.00
C LEU A 111 -9.89 1.45 -7.31
N GLY A 112 -10.01 2.34 -8.30
CA GLY A 112 -11.29 2.85 -8.75
C GLY A 112 -12.21 1.74 -9.30
N LEU A 113 -11.69 0.86 -10.15
CA LEU A 113 -12.43 -0.28 -10.68
C LEU A 113 -12.86 -1.27 -9.59
N LEU A 114 -11.96 -1.55 -8.63
CA LEU A 114 -12.26 -2.37 -7.46
C LEU A 114 -13.36 -1.74 -6.61
N GLY A 115 -13.31 -0.42 -6.40
CA GLY A 115 -14.36 0.33 -5.70
C GLY A 115 -15.73 0.13 -6.33
N VAL A 116 -15.84 0.22 -7.66
CA VAL A 116 -17.08 -0.08 -8.39
C VAL A 116 -17.54 -1.52 -8.15
N GLY A 117 -16.63 -2.50 -8.28
CA GLY A 117 -16.94 -3.92 -8.09
C GLY A 117 -17.42 -4.24 -6.66
N ILE A 118 -16.80 -3.63 -5.65
CA ILE A 118 -17.20 -3.78 -4.25
C ILE A 118 -18.58 -3.15 -4.02
N ILE A 119 -18.85 -1.96 -4.56
CA ILE A 119 -20.16 -1.31 -4.46
C ILE A 119 -21.24 -2.18 -5.10
N THR A 120 -21.01 -2.71 -6.31
CA THR A 120 -21.99 -3.58 -6.97
C THR A 120 -22.24 -4.85 -6.17
N THR A 121 -21.19 -5.44 -5.60
CA THR A 121 -21.29 -6.65 -4.78
C THR A 121 -22.03 -6.38 -3.46
N ALA A 122 -21.76 -5.25 -2.81
CA ALA A 122 -22.44 -4.86 -1.58
C ALA A 122 -23.93 -4.60 -1.82
N VAL A 123 -24.30 -3.98 -2.94
CA VAL A 123 -25.71 -3.79 -3.32
C VAL A 123 -26.40 -5.14 -3.58
N ASP A 124 -25.73 -6.07 -4.27
CA ASP A 124 -26.25 -7.43 -4.51
C ASP A 124 -26.42 -8.21 -3.20
N ASP A 125 -25.44 -8.13 -2.30
CA ASP A 125 -25.46 -8.74 -0.97
C ASP A 125 -26.64 -8.22 -0.11
N PHE A 126 -26.92 -6.90 -0.15
CA PHE A 126 -28.14 -6.34 0.46
C PHE A 126 -29.45 -6.98 -0.04
N THR A 127 -29.49 -7.46 -1.28
CA THR A 127 -30.70 -8.10 -1.84
C THR A 127 -30.83 -9.57 -1.49
N LYS A 128 -29.74 -10.24 -1.13
CA LYS A 128 -29.70 -11.67 -0.80
C LYS A 128 -30.19 -11.98 0.62
N GLY A 129 -29.98 -11.06 1.57
CA GLY A 129 -30.45 -11.21 2.95
C GLY A 129 -29.47 -11.99 3.84
N MET A 130 -29.98 -12.87 4.72
CA MET A 130 -29.13 -13.58 5.69
C MET A 130 -28.24 -14.63 5.02
N GLU A 131 -26.93 -14.49 5.21
CA GLU A 131 -25.92 -15.44 4.73
C GLU A 131 -25.75 -16.68 5.63
N ASP A 132 -25.14 -17.72 5.08
CA ASP A 132 -24.97 -19.01 5.72
C ASP A 132 -23.74 -19.01 6.67
N PHE A 133 -24.00 -19.09 7.98
CA PHE A 133 -22.97 -18.88 9.03
C PHE A 133 -21.99 -20.06 9.25
N SER A 134 -21.96 -21.04 8.33
CA SER A 134 -21.20 -22.28 8.51
C SER A 134 -19.67 -22.07 8.59
N GLN A 135 -19.15 -21.01 7.95
CA GLN A 135 -17.71 -20.74 7.87
C GLN A 135 -17.18 -19.69 8.85
N LEU A 136 -18.03 -19.19 9.75
CA LEU A 136 -17.71 -18.06 10.63
C LEU A 136 -16.47 -18.29 11.51
N SER A 137 -16.22 -19.53 11.93
CA SER A 137 -15.02 -19.87 12.72
C SER A 137 -13.73 -19.81 11.89
N ALA A 138 -13.77 -20.18 10.61
CA ALA A 138 -12.62 -20.04 9.70
C ALA A 138 -12.34 -18.57 9.41
N LEU A 139 -13.38 -17.76 9.20
CA LEU A 139 -13.27 -16.31 9.01
C LEU A 139 -12.63 -15.60 10.20
N LEU A 140 -13.00 -15.97 11.43
CA LEU A 140 -12.34 -15.45 12.63
C LEU A 140 -10.84 -15.79 12.67
N GLY A 141 -10.48 -17.03 12.29
CA GLY A 141 -9.08 -17.44 12.23
C GLY A 141 -8.27 -16.68 11.18
N ILE A 142 -8.83 -16.53 9.98
CA ILE A 142 -8.19 -15.81 8.86
C ILE A 142 -8.04 -14.33 9.19
N SER A 143 -9.10 -13.68 9.67
CA SER A 143 -9.07 -12.26 10.01
C SER A 143 -8.10 -11.98 11.16
N LEU A 144 -8.12 -12.76 12.24
CA LEU A 144 -7.17 -12.60 13.35
C LEU A 144 -5.71 -12.78 12.90
N SER A 145 -5.44 -13.80 12.09
CA SER A 145 -4.10 -14.03 11.55
C SER A 145 -3.65 -12.87 10.65
N SER A 146 -4.56 -12.34 9.84
CA SER A 146 -4.32 -11.20 8.96
C SER A 146 -4.01 -9.92 9.73
N ILE A 147 -4.72 -9.65 10.83
CA ILE A 147 -4.42 -8.50 11.71
C ILE A 147 -2.98 -8.55 12.20
N LEU A 148 -2.53 -9.72 12.67
CA LEU A 148 -1.17 -9.87 13.20
C LEU A 148 -0.12 -9.74 12.09
N VAL A 149 -0.34 -10.40 10.96
CA VAL A 149 0.62 -10.43 9.86
C VAL A 149 0.72 -9.08 9.17
N PHE A 150 -0.41 -8.47 8.75
CA PHE A 150 -0.40 -7.17 8.10
C PHE A 150 -0.03 -6.04 9.06
N GLY A 151 -0.44 -6.14 10.33
CA GLY A 151 -0.04 -5.17 11.35
C GLY A 151 1.47 -5.17 11.53
N LEU A 152 2.10 -6.34 11.63
CA LEU A 152 3.55 -6.44 11.72
C LEU A 152 4.25 -5.97 10.44
N LEU A 153 3.74 -6.37 9.26
CA LEU A 153 4.29 -5.91 7.98
C LEU A 153 4.23 -4.40 7.86
N SER A 154 3.10 -3.77 8.20
CA SER A 154 2.92 -2.32 8.16
C SER A 154 3.93 -1.61 9.07
N LEU A 155 4.12 -2.08 10.31
CA LEU A 155 5.10 -1.53 11.24
C LEU A 155 6.53 -1.61 10.69
N VAL A 156 6.92 -2.77 10.15
CA VAL A 156 8.27 -2.96 9.59
C VAL A 156 8.46 -2.12 8.33
N LYS A 157 7.48 -2.08 7.42
CA LYS A 157 7.51 -1.26 6.20
C LYS A 157 7.65 0.23 6.55
N PHE A 158 6.88 0.75 7.52
CA PHE A 158 7.01 2.13 7.95
C PHE A 158 8.38 2.43 8.55
N HIS A 159 8.86 1.56 9.44
CA HIS A 159 10.18 1.70 10.04
C HIS A 159 11.30 1.76 8.97
N TYR A 160 11.25 0.85 8.00
CA TYR A 160 12.23 0.82 6.92
C TYR A 160 12.07 2.02 5.97
N SER A 161 10.85 2.50 5.74
CA SER A 161 10.60 3.65 4.89
C SER A 161 11.27 4.92 5.41
N ILE A 162 11.26 5.11 6.74
CA ILE A 162 11.89 6.25 7.41
C ILE A 162 13.42 6.14 7.34
N LEU A 163 13.97 4.97 7.65
CA LEU A 163 15.42 4.77 7.70
C LEU A 163 16.08 4.77 6.31
N LEU A 164 15.38 4.26 5.30
CA LEU A 164 15.84 4.24 3.90
C LEU A 164 15.37 5.47 3.10
N LYS A 165 14.56 6.36 3.70
CA LYS A 165 13.94 7.53 3.05
C LYS A 165 13.27 7.19 1.72
N SER A 166 12.53 6.08 1.69
CA SER A 166 11.89 5.55 0.47
C SER A 166 10.40 5.87 0.45
N ALA A 167 9.97 6.69 -0.51
CA ALA A 167 8.56 7.05 -0.69
C ALA A 167 7.71 5.86 -1.16
N SER A 168 8.25 4.97 -2.00
CA SER A 168 7.54 3.77 -2.45
C SER A 168 7.30 2.79 -1.30
N LEU A 169 8.30 2.57 -0.44
CA LEU A 169 8.14 1.73 0.74
C LEU A 169 7.17 2.31 1.77
N HIS A 170 7.10 3.64 1.89
CA HIS A 170 6.12 4.30 2.75
C HIS A 170 4.68 4.05 2.28
N LYS A 171 4.41 4.24 0.97
CA LYS A 171 3.09 3.95 0.37
C LYS A 171 2.70 2.48 0.54
N ASP A 172 3.67 1.59 0.44
CA ASP A 172 3.47 0.17 0.65
C ASP A 172 3.11 -0.17 2.11
N GLY A 173 3.71 0.54 3.07
CA GLY A 173 3.31 0.47 4.48
C GLY A 173 1.85 0.91 4.72
N ILE A 174 1.38 1.93 3.99
CA ILE A 174 -0.02 2.39 4.04
C ILE A 174 -0.97 1.32 3.52
N CYS A 175 -0.63 0.65 2.41
CA CYS A 175 -1.49 -0.43 1.87
C CYS A 175 -1.64 -1.57 2.90
N SER A 176 -0.56 -2.02 3.52
CA SER A 176 -0.65 -3.02 4.60
C SER A 176 -1.38 -2.52 5.84
N LEU A 177 -1.34 -1.20 6.13
CA LEU A 177 -2.13 -0.62 7.21
C LEU A 177 -3.62 -0.69 6.91
N ILE A 178 -4.04 -0.35 5.69
CA ILE A 178 -5.43 -0.45 5.24
C ILE A 178 -5.89 -1.90 5.32
N GLY A 179 -5.09 -2.85 4.82
CA GLY A 179 -5.35 -4.28 4.97
C GLY A 179 -5.49 -4.73 6.44
N THR A 180 -4.71 -4.13 7.35
CA THR A 180 -4.83 -4.39 8.80
C THR A 180 -6.17 -3.89 9.35
N ILE A 181 -6.54 -2.64 9.07
CA ILE A 181 -7.80 -2.03 9.52
C ILE A 181 -8.99 -2.82 8.97
N LEU A 182 -8.93 -3.21 7.70
CA LEU A 182 -9.96 -4.01 7.05
C LEU A 182 -10.06 -5.41 7.68
N SER A 183 -8.94 -6.02 8.05
CA SER A 183 -8.93 -7.29 8.79
C SER A 183 -9.55 -7.16 10.18
N ILE A 184 -9.33 -6.04 10.88
CA ILE A 184 -9.99 -5.72 12.15
C ILE A 184 -11.50 -5.57 11.94
N ALA A 185 -11.92 -4.83 10.91
CA ALA A 185 -13.32 -4.65 10.57
C ALA A 185 -14.00 -6.00 10.28
N LEU A 186 -13.35 -6.85 9.48
CA LEU A 186 -13.83 -8.22 9.20
C LEU A 186 -13.94 -9.07 10.47
N PHE A 187 -12.95 -9.01 11.37
CA PHE A 187 -12.98 -9.74 12.64
C PHE A 187 -14.13 -9.29 13.54
N ILE A 188 -14.31 -7.98 13.72
CA ILE A 188 -15.39 -7.40 14.52
C ILE A 188 -16.76 -7.74 13.92
N ASN A 189 -16.91 -7.56 12.60
CA ASN A 189 -18.12 -7.90 11.88
C ASN A 189 -18.49 -9.38 12.07
N THR A 190 -17.52 -10.28 11.90
CA THR A 190 -17.69 -11.72 12.11
C THR A 190 -18.11 -12.05 13.56
N LEU A 191 -17.54 -11.35 14.55
CA LEU A 191 -17.93 -11.51 15.96
C LEU A 191 -19.36 -11.04 16.24
N ILE A 192 -19.78 -9.92 15.65
CA ILE A 192 -21.13 -9.37 15.81
C ILE A 192 -22.14 -10.34 15.20
N ILE A 193 -21.92 -10.75 13.96
CA ILE A 193 -22.78 -11.70 13.24
C ILE A 193 -22.91 -13.03 14.00
N ARG A 194 -21.82 -13.51 14.62
CA ARG A 194 -21.85 -14.73 15.46
C ARG A 194 -22.82 -14.65 16.62
N ARG A 195 -22.99 -13.45 17.19
CA ARG A 195 -23.83 -13.20 18.38
C ARG A 195 -25.23 -12.77 18.00
N VAL A 196 -25.37 -11.99 16.94
CA VAL A 196 -26.62 -11.41 16.45
C VAL A 196 -26.69 -11.62 14.92
N PRO A 197 -27.17 -12.79 14.47
CA PRO A 197 -27.30 -13.09 13.04
C PRO A 197 -28.20 -12.11 12.26
N GLU A 198 -29.16 -11.49 12.95
CA GLU A 198 -30.06 -10.47 12.38
C GLU A 198 -29.32 -9.20 11.94
N ALA A 199 -28.09 -8.99 12.40
CA ALA A 199 -27.23 -7.87 12.02
C ALA A 199 -26.41 -8.14 10.74
N TRP A 200 -26.86 -9.04 9.87
CA TRP A 200 -26.23 -9.39 8.59
C TRP A 200 -25.95 -8.17 7.71
N TRP A 201 -26.80 -7.15 7.76
CA TRP A 201 -26.67 -5.91 6.97
C TRP A 201 -25.41 -5.10 7.27
N ILE A 202 -24.71 -5.36 8.37
CA ILE A 202 -23.45 -4.69 8.72
C ILE A 202 -22.36 -5.05 7.71
N ASP A 203 -22.31 -6.29 7.23
CA ASP A 203 -21.29 -6.75 6.28
C ASP A 203 -21.33 -5.95 4.96
N PRO A 204 -22.46 -5.94 4.22
CA PRO A 204 -22.58 -5.13 3.02
C PRO A 204 -22.53 -3.63 3.29
N ALA A 205 -22.94 -3.14 4.47
CA ALA A 205 -22.82 -1.72 4.81
C ALA A 205 -21.35 -1.26 4.94
N VAL A 206 -20.52 -2.04 5.64
CA VAL A 206 -19.08 -1.75 5.77
C VAL A 206 -18.40 -1.90 4.41
N ALA A 207 -18.71 -2.96 3.67
CA ALA A 207 -18.17 -3.18 2.32
C ALA A 207 -18.52 -2.03 1.37
N LEU A 208 -19.77 -1.54 1.40
CA LEU A 208 -20.22 -0.40 0.60
C LEU A 208 -19.43 0.86 0.96
N GLY A 209 -19.22 1.13 2.25
CA GLY A 209 -18.40 2.25 2.71
C GLY A 209 -16.96 2.17 2.19
N CYS A 210 -16.34 0.99 2.28
CA CYS A 210 -15.00 0.75 1.72
C CYS A 210 -14.97 0.93 0.20
N GLY A 211 -15.95 0.40 -0.53
CA GLY A 211 -16.05 0.54 -1.99
C GLY A 211 -16.19 2.00 -2.42
N VAL A 212 -17.02 2.79 -1.74
CA VAL A 212 -17.16 4.24 -1.99
C VAL A 212 -15.87 4.98 -1.67
N ALA A 213 -15.21 4.67 -0.56
CA ALA A 213 -13.93 5.27 -0.19
C ALA A 213 -12.85 4.96 -1.24
N SER A 214 -12.71 3.70 -1.65
CA SER A 214 -11.76 3.28 -2.68
C SER A 214 -12.03 3.95 -4.03
N LEU A 215 -13.30 4.04 -4.44
CA LEU A 215 -13.68 4.74 -5.66
C LEU A 215 -13.33 6.23 -5.58
N ALA A 216 -13.66 6.89 -4.47
CA ALA A 216 -13.37 8.31 -4.27
C ALA A 216 -11.85 8.58 -4.28
N ILE A 217 -11.06 7.76 -3.59
CA ILE A 217 -9.60 7.87 -3.56
C ILE A 217 -9.01 7.65 -4.95
N GLY A 218 -9.45 6.60 -5.65
CA GLY A 218 -9.02 6.29 -7.02
C GLY A 218 -9.32 7.44 -7.98
N VAL A 219 -10.56 7.94 -7.99
CA VAL A 219 -10.98 9.06 -8.83
C VAL A 219 -10.23 10.34 -8.46
N HIS A 220 -10.07 10.66 -7.18
CA HIS A 220 -9.32 11.83 -6.73
C HIS A 220 -7.86 11.78 -7.18
N ALA A 221 -7.20 10.63 -7.02
CA ALA A 221 -5.82 10.44 -7.47
C ALA A 221 -5.67 10.62 -8.99
N LEU A 222 -6.63 10.12 -9.78
CA LEU A 222 -6.65 10.29 -11.24
C LEU A 222 -6.96 11.73 -11.65
N PHE A 223 -7.90 12.38 -10.96
CA PHE A 223 -8.22 13.79 -11.19
C PHE A 223 -7.03 14.68 -10.88
N TYR A 224 -6.37 14.47 -9.74
CA TYR A 224 -5.17 15.21 -9.36
C TYR A 224 -4.05 15.03 -10.40
N ALA A 225 -3.79 13.78 -10.83
CA ALA A 225 -2.80 13.50 -11.87
C ALA A 225 -3.15 14.15 -13.23
N SER A 226 -4.44 14.20 -13.59
CA SER A 226 -4.89 14.74 -14.88
C SER A 226 -4.98 16.27 -14.89
N CYS A 227 -5.53 16.88 -13.84
CA CYS A 227 -5.87 18.30 -13.81
C CYS A 227 -4.75 19.16 -13.20
N VAL A 228 -4.10 18.68 -12.14
CA VAL A 228 -3.03 19.42 -11.46
C VAL A 228 -1.69 19.11 -12.13
N GLN A 229 -1.38 17.82 -12.30
CA GLN A 229 -0.10 17.39 -12.86
C GLN A 229 -0.11 17.34 -14.41
N LYS A 230 -1.27 17.55 -15.05
CA LYS A 230 -1.43 17.57 -16.51
C LYS A 230 -0.85 16.35 -17.23
N ILE A 231 -0.90 15.19 -16.57
CA ILE A 231 -0.38 13.93 -17.12
C ILE A 231 -1.40 13.41 -18.14
N PRO A 232 -0.98 13.04 -19.37
CA PRO A 232 -1.90 12.55 -20.41
C PRO A 232 -2.25 11.06 -20.19
N ILE A 233 -2.98 10.75 -19.11
CA ILE A 233 -3.32 9.38 -18.68
C ILE A 233 -4.08 8.60 -19.76
N CYS A 234 -4.92 9.28 -20.55
CA CYS A 234 -5.70 8.66 -21.64
C CYS A 234 -4.90 8.41 -22.91
N SER A 235 -3.64 8.86 -22.99
CA SER A 235 -2.79 8.63 -24.15
C SER A 235 -2.15 7.25 -24.05
N TYR A 236 -2.53 6.33 -24.95
CA TYR A 236 -1.81 5.05 -25.11
C TYR A 236 -0.30 5.26 -25.28
N ARG A 237 0.08 6.36 -25.94
CA ARG A 237 1.49 6.71 -26.13
C ARG A 237 2.22 7.02 -24.82
N TRP A 238 1.55 7.56 -23.80
CA TRP A 238 2.20 7.82 -22.52
C TRP A 238 2.48 6.52 -21.75
N TRP A 239 1.57 5.55 -21.85
CA TRP A 239 1.75 4.21 -21.29
C TRP A 239 2.85 3.40 -21.99
N MET A 240 3.07 3.63 -23.30
CA MET A 240 4.02 2.84 -24.10
C MET A 240 5.35 3.55 -24.41
N PHE A 241 5.38 4.88 -24.55
CA PHE A 241 6.52 5.64 -25.12
C PHE A 241 7.04 6.77 -24.23
N SER A 242 6.47 7.03 -23.04
CA SER A 242 6.95 8.11 -22.18
C SER A 242 8.17 7.66 -21.37
N GLN A 243 9.33 7.63 -22.03
CA GLN A 243 10.64 7.68 -21.39
C GLN A 243 10.97 9.12 -21.03
N GLY A 244 11.39 9.36 -19.79
CA GLY A 244 11.92 10.66 -19.36
C GLY A 244 13.25 11.07 -20.03
N ASP A 245 13.70 10.40 -21.10
CA ASP A 245 14.94 10.69 -21.84
C ASP A 245 14.74 11.04 -23.32
N GLY A 246 13.52 10.97 -23.85
CA GLY A 246 13.30 11.24 -25.26
C GLY A 246 13.77 10.12 -26.20
N THR A 247 13.83 8.84 -25.79
CA THR A 247 14.16 7.74 -26.72
C THR A 247 13.14 6.57 -26.73
N ASP A 248 13.10 5.79 -27.81
CA ASP A 248 12.22 4.63 -28.03
C ASP A 248 12.83 3.33 -27.44
N GLU A 249 12.10 2.57 -26.61
CA GLU A 249 12.56 1.32 -25.98
C GLU A 249 12.79 0.16 -26.96
N ILE A 250 12.09 0.14 -28.09
CA ILE A 250 12.19 -0.97 -29.05
C ILE A 250 13.32 -0.71 -30.04
N ASN A 251 13.51 0.56 -30.41
CA ASN A 251 14.37 0.94 -31.53
C ASN A 251 15.53 1.88 -31.15
N GLY A 252 15.58 2.40 -29.93
CA GLY A 252 16.61 3.35 -29.46
C GLY A 252 16.58 4.71 -30.15
N ARG A 253 15.48 5.06 -30.82
CA ARG A 253 15.34 6.30 -31.61
C ARG A 253 14.99 7.49 -30.71
N GLU A 254 15.64 8.64 -30.93
CA GLU A 254 15.22 9.92 -30.33
C GLU A 254 13.81 10.36 -30.77
N LEU A 255 12.99 10.70 -29.79
CA LEU A 255 11.63 11.22 -29.90
C LEU A 255 11.66 12.66 -30.42
N ASP A 256 10.89 12.93 -31.48
CA ASP A 256 10.88 14.23 -32.16
C ASP A 256 10.22 15.32 -31.28
N GLU A 257 10.40 16.59 -31.62
CA GLU A 257 9.83 17.74 -30.91
C GLU A 257 8.29 17.67 -30.82
N LYS A 258 7.65 16.98 -31.76
CA LYS A 258 6.20 16.66 -31.73
C LYS A 258 5.84 15.58 -30.70
N ASP A 259 6.74 14.65 -30.44
CA ASP A 259 6.60 13.61 -29.42
C ASP A 259 6.89 14.16 -28.02
N VAL A 260 7.83 15.11 -27.92
CA VAL A 260 8.25 15.79 -26.68
C VAL A 260 7.32 16.96 -26.28
N ALA A 261 6.63 17.60 -27.23
CA ALA A 261 5.66 18.67 -26.94
C ALA A 261 4.48 18.20 -26.08
N VAL A 262 4.19 16.90 -26.06
CA VAL A 262 3.21 16.28 -25.15
C VAL A 262 3.78 16.13 -23.73
N THR A 263 5.10 15.97 -23.60
CA THR A 263 5.82 15.72 -22.34
C THR A 263 6.28 17.01 -21.64
N LYS A 264 6.61 18.07 -22.41
CA LYS A 264 7.11 19.36 -21.90
C LYS A 264 6.07 20.23 -21.17
N VAL A 265 4.83 19.77 -20.99
CA VAL A 265 3.80 20.53 -20.26
C VAL A 265 4.03 20.54 -18.75
N ASN A 266 4.96 19.78 -18.16
CA ASN A 266 5.36 19.98 -16.76
C ASN A 266 6.80 19.50 -16.44
N PRO A 267 7.68 20.35 -15.88
CA PRO A 267 8.93 19.90 -15.25
C PRO A 267 8.66 19.20 -13.89
N PRO A 268 9.62 18.41 -13.37
CA PRO A 268 9.48 17.76 -12.08
C PRO A 268 9.52 18.81 -10.96
N VAL A 269 8.47 18.86 -10.14
CA VAL A 269 8.38 19.76 -8.98
C VAL A 269 9.06 19.06 -7.80
N ASP A 270 10.36 19.30 -7.67
CA ASP A 270 11.10 19.15 -6.42
C ASP A 270 10.55 20.17 -5.41
N THR A 271 9.44 19.88 -4.71
CA THR A 271 9.03 20.67 -3.52
C THR A 271 7.96 20.08 -2.60
N VAL A 272 7.38 18.90 -2.86
CA VAL A 272 6.26 18.38 -2.02
C VAL A 272 6.71 17.60 -0.77
N ALA A 273 8.01 17.57 -0.46
CA ALA A 273 8.51 16.90 0.75
C ALA A 273 8.09 17.58 2.07
N ASN A 274 7.34 18.69 2.04
CA ASN A 274 7.04 19.50 3.23
C ASN A 274 5.56 19.72 3.56
N GLU A 275 4.60 19.17 2.80
CA GLU A 275 3.16 19.46 3.04
C GLU A 275 2.32 18.26 3.51
N THR A 276 2.83 17.03 3.48
CA THR A 276 2.09 15.87 4.05
C THR A 276 2.25 15.72 5.57
N SER A 277 2.66 16.78 6.27
CA SER A 277 2.66 16.84 7.74
C SER A 277 1.42 17.52 8.33
N GLU A 278 0.50 18.05 7.51
CA GLU A 278 -0.68 18.78 8.00
C GLU A 278 -2.04 18.16 7.65
N VAL A 279 -2.09 17.01 6.96
CA VAL A 279 -3.36 16.28 6.80
C VAL A 279 -3.11 14.80 7.02
N VAL A 280 -3.63 14.32 8.17
CA VAL A 280 -3.63 12.97 8.76
C VAL A 280 -2.45 12.68 9.70
#